data_AF-A0A2V7WDE7-F1
#
_entry.id   AF-A0A2V7WDE7-F1
#
_cell.length_a   1.000
_cell.length_b   1.000
_cell.length_c   1.000
_cell.angle_alpha   90.00
_cell.angle_beta   90.00
_cell.angle_gamma   90.00
#
_symmetry.space_group_name_H-M   'P 1'
#
loop_
_entity.id
_entity.type
_entity.pdbx_description
1 polymer ?
#
loop_
_entity_poly.entity_id
_entity_poly.type
_entity_poly.pdbx_seq_one_letter_code
_entity_poly.pdbx_strand_id
1 'polypeptide(L)'
;MSRWARTHGPFRAEDVAARFGLPIAPVRAVLERLAEKERVVEGEFLPGGRTREWCDAGVLKALKRRSLAKLRKEIEPVDAAAFARFLVEWQGVSRPRAGLDALLSSIEQLSGAPVPASVLETEILAARNLTYKTADLDLLCSAGEVMWRGLESVGPHDGRIGLYLPDRYLLLAPPPGRAEGKLAGAVRDLLERRGALFFSDLARETGAFPREIVDALWDLVWSGEVTNDTLAPLRAYVRGPASGGSRRQFRGRSFRSRRAGPPGSEGRWSLLPSPKAGSSLIGGSGGPPGPQAPTETERRAALTISLLGRYGVLTREAVHAENVSGGFSTVYPIARGMEEAGRVRRGYFVAGLGAAQFALPGADDRLRALRQASEEPQTLVLAATDPANPYGAALAWPEREGTRPQRVAGAQVVLADGRLVAWIGRAERNLLTFLPESEPERTESARAIARALASLVTGGRRRALLVAKIDGDDPARSEVAVHLREAGFLPGTRGYLKRTPPREPEESPVPGLRSRAGEPEHADA
;
A
#
# COMPACT_ATOMS: atom_id res chain seq x y z
N MET A 1 -45.49 -29.56 -0.39
CA MET A 1 -44.60 -28.64 -1.15
C MET A 1 -43.16 -28.60 -0.64
N SER A 2 -42.87 -28.39 0.64
CA SER A 2 -41.46 -28.28 1.10
C SER A 2 -40.59 -29.51 0.82
N ARG A 3 -41.16 -30.73 0.84
CA ARG A 3 -40.45 -31.96 0.45
C ARG A 3 -40.10 -32.00 -1.04
N TRP A 4 -40.97 -31.47 -1.90
CA TRP A 4 -40.75 -31.34 -3.34
C TRP A 4 -39.60 -30.39 -3.63
N ALA A 5 -39.64 -29.19 -3.03
CA ALA A 5 -38.59 -28.17 -3.22
C ALA A 5 -37.19 -28.66 -2.82
N ARG A 6 -37.08 -29.53 -1.80
CA ARG A 6 -35.81 -30.12 -1.36
C ARG A 6 -35.20 -31.15 -2.31
N THR A 7 -35.96 -31.65 -3.28
CA THR A 7 -35.57 -32.76 -4.15
C THR A 7 -35.59 -32.41 -5.63
N HIS A 8 -36.32 -31.38 -6.03
CA HIS A 8 -36.56 -31.04 -7.43
C HIS A 8 -36.22 -29.57 -7.77
N GLY A 9 -35.22 -28.96 -7.12
CA GLY A 9 -34.81 -27.58 -7.39
C GLY A 9 -33.72 -27.45 -8.47
N PRO A 10 -33.77 -26.45 -9.37
CA PRO A 10 -34.83 -25.44 -9.57
C PRO A 10 -36.06 -25.99 -10.32
N PHE A 11 -37.27 -25.50 -10.01
CA PHE A 11 -38.53 -25.90 -10.65
C PHE A 11 -39.51 -24.73 -10.84
N ARG A 12 -40.54 -24.93 -11.67
CA ARG A 12 -41.63 -23.97 -11.90
C ARG A 12 -42.89 -24.34 -11.10
N ALA A 13 -43.76 -23.37 -10.83
CA ALA A 13 -45.01 -23.62 -10.12
C ALA A 13 -45.93 -24.59 -10.88
N GLU A 14 -45.86 -24.53 -12.22
CA GLU A 14 -46.53 -25.39 -13.19
C GLU A 14 -46.14 -26.87 -12.99
N ASP A 15 -44.86 -27.15 -12.70
CA ASP A 15 -44.36 -28.53 -12.51
C ASP A 15 -44.97 -29.17 -11.25
N VAL A 16 -45.15 -28.37 -10.19
CA VAL A 16 -45.79 -28.80 -8.94
C VAL A 16 -47.29 -29.03 -9.15
N ALA A 17 -47.95 -28.09 -9.83
CA ALA A 17 -49.37 -28.16 -10.14
C ALA A 17 -49.69 -29.43 -10.95
N ALA A 18 -48.91 -29.70 -12.00
CA ALA A 18 -49.04 -30.88 -12.84
C ALA A 18 -48.78 -32.18 -12.07
N ARG A 19 -47.73 -32.21 -11.22
CA ARG A 19 -47.39 -33.43 -10.47
C ARG A 19 -48.46 -33.85 -9.47
N PHE A 20 -49.07 -32.89 -8.78
CA PHE A 20 -50.03 -33.16 -7.71
C PHE A 20 -51.49 -33.03 -8.14
N GLY A 21 -51.76 -32.71 -9.42
CA GLY A 21 -53.12 -32.50 -9.93
C GLY A 21 -53.84 -31.32 -9.26
N LEU A 22 -53.08 -30.28 -8.87
CA LEU A 22 -53.61 -29.12 -8.14
C LEU A 22 -53.75 -27.90 -9.06
N PRO A 23 -54.76 -27.03 -8.86
CA PRO A 23 -54.81 -25.74 -9.53
C PRO A 23 -53.58 -24.88 -9.20
N ILE A 24 -53.10 -24.10 -10.17
CA ILE A 24 -51.84 -23.37 -10.04
C ILE A 24 -51.89 -22.19 -9.04
N ALA A 25 -53.04 -21.54 -8.88
CA ALA A 25 -53.18 -20.39 -7.99
C ALA A 25 -52.93 -20.75 -6.50
N PRO A 26 -53.54 -21.82 -5.94
CA PRO A 26 -53.18 -22.33 -4.61
C PRO A 26 -51.71 -22.71 -4.47
N VAL A 27 -51.10 -23.24 -5.54
CA VAL A 27 -49.69 -23.66 -5.54
C VAL A 27 -48.77 -22.45 -5.39
N ARG A 28 -49.00 -21.38 -6.17
CA ARG A 28 -48.25 -20.11 -6.05
C ARG A 28 -48.40 -19.48 -4.67
N ALA A 29 -49.61 -19.39 -4.14
CA ALA A 29 -49.86 -18.82 -2.80
C ALA A 29 -49.17 -19.60 -1.65
N VAL A 30 -48.91 -20.89 -1.83
CA VAL A 30 -48.13 -21.69 -0.86
C VAL A 30 -46.62 -21.48 -1.06
N LEU A 31 -46.14 -21.31 -2.29
CA LEU A 31 -44.74 -21.01 -2.59
C LEU A 31 -44.34 -19.62 -2.10
N GLU A 32 -45.19 -18.61 -2.29
CA GLU A 32 -45.01 -17.24 -1.77
C GLU A 32 -44.89 -17.25 -0.24
N ARG A 33 -45.82 -17.91 0.47
CA ARG A 33 -45.75 -18.10 1.93
C ARG A 33 -44.51 -18.87 2.40
N LEU A 34 -43.96 -19.75 1.57
CA LEU A 34 -42.70 -20.44 1.87
C LEU A 34 -41.48 -19.56 1.62
N ALA A 35 -41.55 -18.62 0.68
CA ALA A 35 -40.51 -17.62 0.43
C ALA A 35 -40.49 -16.52 1.50
N GLU A 36 -41.65 -16.07 1.97
CA GLU A 36 -41.76 -15.19 3.16
C GLU A 36 -41.09 -15.81 4.39
N LYS A 37 -41.09 -17.15 4.48
CA LYS A 37 -40.43 -17.91 5.55
C LYS A 37 -38.99 -18.31 5.20
N GLU A 38 -38.42 -17.76 4.12
CA GLU A 38 -37.07 -18.03 3.60
C GLU A 38 -36.75 -19.51 3.34
N ARG A 39 -37.78 -20.35 3.16
CA ARG A 39 -37.60 -21.80 2.90
C ARG A 39 -37.36 -22.09 1.42
N VAL A 40 -37.98 -21.31 0.56
CA VAL A 40 -37.75 -21.34 -0.89
C VAL A 40 -37.35 -19.95 -1.37
N VAL A 41 -36.55 -19.88 -2.42
CA VAL A 41 -36.11 -18.64 -3.06
C VAL A 41 -36.73 -18.60 -4.45
N GLU A 42 -37.25 -17.43 -4.82
CA GLU A 42 -37.77 -17.14 -6.14
C GLU A 42 -36.66 -16.49 -7.00
N GLY A 43 -36.56 -16.87 -8.28
CA GLY A 43 -35.57 -16.31 -9.20
C GLY A 43 -35.55 -16.99 -10.57
N GLU A 44 -34.52 -16.69 -11.36
CA GLU A 44 -34.22 -17.34 -12.63
C GLU A 44 -32.94 -18.17 -12.45
N PHE A 45 -33.07 -19.49 -12.31
CA PHE A 45 -31.96 -20.37 -11.92
C PHE A 45 -31.50 -21.29 -13.05
N LEU A 46 -32.35 -21.57 -14.04
CA LEU A 46 -32.02 -22.39 -15.20
C LEU A 46 -31.45 -21.53 -16.36
N PRO A 47 -30.50 -22.07 -17.15
CA PRO A 47 -29.93 -21.37 -18.30
C PRO A 47 -31.01 -21.01 -19.33
N GLY A 48 -31.15 -19.72 -19.66
CA GLY A 48 -32.18 -19.24 -20.60
C GLY A 48 -33.58 -19.05 -20.00
N GLY A 49 -33.71 -19.08 -18.66
CA GLY A 49 -34.96 -18.84 -17.96
C GLY A 49 -35.52 -17.44 -18.23
N ARG A 50 -36.82 -17.36 -18.52
CA ARG A 50 -37.61 -16.12 -18.65
C ARG A 50 -38.82 -16.11 -17.73
N THR A 51 -38.91 -17.09 -16.84
CA THR A 51 -40.08 -17.35 -15.99
C THR A 51 -39.66 -17.55 -14.56
N ARG A 52 -40.53 -17.16 -13.61
CA ARG A 52 -40.30 -17.30 -12.17
C ARG A 52 -40.13 -18.77 -11.77
N GLU A 53 -38.95 -19.09 -11.26
CA GLU A 53 -38.58 -20.41 -10.76
C GLU A 53 -38.40 -20.37 -9.24
N TRP A 54 -38.55 -21.54 -8.62
CA TRP A 54 -38.47 -21.72 -7.18
C TRP A 54 -37.41 -22.77 -6.87
N CYS A 55 -36.66 -22.55 -5.79
CA CYS A 55 -35.69 -23.52 -5.31
C CYS A 55 -35.67 -23.51 -3.77
N ASP A 56 -35.53 -24.67 -3.12
CA ASP A 56 -35.30 -24.70 -1.68
C ASP A 56 -33.98 -23.99 -1.34
N ALA A 57 -33.98 -23.14 -0.31
CA ALA A 57 -32.83 -22.33 0.04
C ALA A 57 -31.58 -23.18 0.40
N GLY A 58 -31.80 -24.35 1.03
CA GLY A 58 -30.73 -25.30 1.36
C GLY A 58 -30.19 -26.03 0.13
N VAL A 59 -31.07 -26.44 -0.79
CA VAL A 59 -30.69 -27.05 -2.08
C VAL A 59 -29.92 -26.05 -2.94
N LEU A 60 -30.38 -24.80 -3.05
CA LEU A 60 -29.70 -23.75 -3.81
C LEU A 60 -28.29 -23.48 -3.24
N LYS A 61 -28.16 -23.39 -1.91
CA LYS A 61 -26.84 -23.29 -1.25
C LYS A 61 -25.96 -24.50 -1.56
N ALA A 62 -26.50 -25.72 -1.54
CA ALA A 62 -25.76 -26.94 -1.86
C ALA A 62 -25.32 -27.01 -3.32
N LEU A 63 -26.20 -26.64 -4.27
CA LEU A 63 -25.91 -26.53 -5.70
C LEU A 63 -24.82 -25.48 -5.95
N LYS A 64 -24.96 -24.26 -5.40
CA LYS A 64 -23.95 -23.20 -5.49
C LYS A 64 -22.60 -23.68 -4.95
N ARG A 65 -22.57 -24.34 -3.78
CA ARG A 65 -21.36 -24.92 -3.18
C ARG A 65 -20.72 -25.99 -4.07
N ARG A 66 -21.51 -26.87 -4.70
CA ARG A 66 -21.01 -27.91 -5.62
C ARG A 66 -20.46 -27.32 -6.92
N SER A 67 -21.13 -26.32 -7.49
CA SER A 67 -20.66 -25.60 -8.69
C SER A 67 -19.36 -24.86 -8.41
N LEU A 68 -19.27 -24.16 -7.26
CA LEU A 68 -18.03 -23.53 -6.79
C LEU A 68 -16.93 -24.57 -6.58
N ALA A 69 -17.23 -25.73 -5.99
CA ALA A 69 -16.27 -26.81 -5.80
C ALA A 69 -15.74 -27.41 -7.12
N LYS A 70 -16.56 -27.42 -8.18
CA LYS A 70 -16.12 -27.82 -9.53
C LYS A 70 -15.18 -26.77 -10.12
N LEU A 71 -15.57 -25.49 -10.10
CA LEU A 71 -14.76 -24.37 -10.58
C LEU A 71 -13.40 -24.28 -9.86
N ARG A 72 -13.35 -24.62 -8.57
CA ARG A 72 -12.10 -24.71 -7.80
C ARG A 72 -11.09 -25.71 -8.36
N LYS A 73 -11.57 -26.84 -8.89
CA LYS A 73 -10.72 -27.91 -9.43
C LYS A 73 -10.16 -27.57 -10.80
N GLU A 74 -10.70 -26.56 -11.47
CA GLU A 74 -10.27 -26.08 -12.80
C GLU A 74 -9.22 -24.94 -12.71
N ILE A 75 -8.79 -24.59 -11.49
CA ILE A 75 -7.76 -23.55 -11.28
C ILE A 75 -6.38 -24.19 -11.34
N GLU A 76 -5.64 -23.89 -12.40
CA GLU A 76 -4.23 -24.23 -12.49
C GLU A 76 -3.40 -23.14 -11.80
N PRO A 77 -2.55 -23.50 -10.81
CA PRO A 77 -1.76 -22.53 -10.07
C PRO A 77 -0.65 -21.93 -10.95
N VAL A 78 -0.38 -20.64 -10.76
CA VAL A 78 0.77 -19.97 -11.37
C VAL A 78 2.01 -20.09 -10.49
N ASP A 79 3.19 -19.90 -11.07
CA ASP A 79 4.45 -19.92 -10.34
C ASP A 79 4.72 -18.59 -9.58
N ALA A 80 5.83 -18.58 -8.83
CA ALA A 80 6.27 -17.43 -8.05
C ALA A 80 6.54 -16.17 -8.90
N ALA A 81 7.10 -16.33 -10.11
CA ALA A 81 7.44 -15.20 -10.97
C ALA A 81 6.17 -14.54 -11.55
N ALA A 82 5.20 -15.36 -11.98
CA ALA A 82 3.90 -14.89 -12.43
C ALA A 82 3.14 -14.16 -11.33
N PHE A 83 3.15 -14.69 -10.09
CA PHE A 83 2.55 -14.00 -8.96
C PHE A 83 3.22 -12.67 -8.65
N ALA A 84 4.55 -12.59 -8.76
CA ALA A 84 5.28 -11.35 -8.58
C ALA A 84 4.97 -10.31 -9.66
N ARG A 85 4.93 -10.71 -10.95
CA ARG A 85 4.48 -9.84 -12.05
C ARG A 85 3.08 -9.29 -11.80
N PHE A 86 2.16 -10.19 -11.42
CA PHE A 86 0.80 -9.80 -11.07
C PHE A 86 0.77 -8.78 -9.94
N LEU A 87 1.53 -8.97 -8.86
CA LEU A 87 1.46 -8.10 -7.71
C LEU A 87 2.01 -6.69 -7.99
N VAL A 88 3.10 -6.58 -8.76
CA VAL A 88 3.66 -5.28 -9.16
C VAL A 88 2.75 -4.54 -10.15
N GLU A 89 2.05 -5.27 -11.02
CA GLU A 89 1.06 -4.67 -11.92
C GLU A 89 -0.21 -4.26 -11.16
N TRP A 90 -0.73 -5.15 -10.30
CA TRP A 90 -1.93 -4.93 -9.50
C TRP A 90 -1.81 -3.70 -8.59
N GLN A 91 -0.63 -3.46 -8.04
CA GLN A 91 -0.36 -2.29 -7.20
C GLN A 91 0.11 -1.05 -7.97
N GLY A 92 0.02 -1.06 -9.30
CA GLY A 92 0.33 0.11 -10.14
C GLY A 92 1.81 0.49 -10.21
N VAL A 93 2.71 -0.44 -9.85
CA VAL A 93 4.16 -0.19 -9.88
C VAL A 93 4.73 -0.39 -11.29
N SER A 94 4.23 -1.39 -12.02
CA SER A 94 4.64 -1.62 -13.41
C SER A 94 4.22 -0.50 -14.36
N ARG A 95 3.10 0.17 -14.06
CA ARG A 95 2.51 1.24 -14.86
C ARG A 95 2.13 2.42 -13.94
N PRO A 96 3.11 3.21 -13.48
CA PRO A 96 2.85 4.31 -12.57
C PRO A 96 2.00 5.40 -13.24
N ARG A 97 1.13 6.04 -12.45
CA ARG A 97 0.20 7.07 -12.92
C ARG A 97 0.59 8.45 -12.38
N ALA A 98 0.09 9.53 -12.96
CA ALA A 98 0.41 10.90 -12.52
C ALA A 98 -0.82 11.60 -11.93
N GLY A 99 -0.59 12.60 -11.08
CA GLY A 99 -1.63 13.47 -10.52
C GLY A 99 -2.14 13.05 -9.14
N LEU A 100 -2.99 13.90 -8.56
CA LEU A 100 -3.53 13.73 -7.20
C LEU A 100 -4.44 12.51 -7.10
N ASP A 101 -5.28 12.25 -8.10
CA ASP A 101 -6.19 11.09 -8.09
C ASP A 101 -5.42 9.76 -8.14
N ALA A 102 -4.30 9.72 -8.86
CA ALA A 102 -3.41 8.57 -8.89
C ALA A 102 -2.76 8.33 -7.53
N LEU A 103 -2.33 9.40 -6.86
CA LEU A 103 -1.77 9.33 -5.52
C LEU A 103 -2.82 8.87 -4.51
N LEU A 104 -4.03 9.44 -4.53
CA LEU A 104 -5.12 9.05 -3.65
C LEU A 104 -5.52 7.59 -3.87
N SER A 105 -5.63 7.12 -5.12
CA SER A 105 -5.88 5.72 -5.45
C SER A 105 -4.78 4.79 -4.95
N SER A 106 -3.51 5.21 -5.03
CA SER A 106 -2.39 4.45 -4.47
C SER A 106 -2.48 4.36 -2.95
N ILE A 107 -2.87 5.45 -2.28
CA ILE A 107 -3.05 5.52 -0.82
C ILE A 107 -4.24 4.66 -0.39
N GLU A 108 -5.35 4.68 -1.13
CA GLU A 108 -6.51 3.84 -0.85
C GLU A 108 -6.11 2.35 -0.86
N GLN A 109 -5.35 1.92 -1.88
CA GLN A 109 -4.88 0.54 -1.99
C GLN A 109 -3.91 0.16 -0.86
N LEU A 110 -3.05 1.09 -0.44
CA LEU A 110 -2.09 0.90 0.66
C LEU A 110 -2.68 1.20 2.04
N SER A 111 -3.97 1.56 2.13
CA SER A 111 -4.54 2.11 3.35
C SER A 111 -4.44 1.14 4.52
N GLY A 112 -3.84 1.58 5.63
CA GLY A 112 -3.61 0.75 6.82
C GLY A 112 -2.42 -0.20 6.76
N ALA A 113 -1.67 -0.28 5.65
CA ALA A 113 -0.45 -1.08 5.59
C ALA A 113 0.66 -0.43 6.44
N PRO A 114 1.35 -1.19 7.30
CA PRO A 114 2.45 -0.66 8.12
C PRO A 114 3.71 -0.48 7.28
N VAL A 115 4.06 0.76 6.96
CA VAL A 115 5.20 1.10 6.10
C VAL A 115 6.22 1.98 6.82
N PRO A 116 7.54 1.73 6.67
CA PRO A 116 8.55 2.59 7.29
C PRO A 116 8.49 4.00 6.69
N ALA A 117 8.52 5.02 7.55
CA ALA A 117 8.42 6.41 7.17
C ALA A 117 9.56 6.84 6.22
N SER A 118 10.76 6.29 6.42
CA SER A 118 11.95 6.59 5.59
C SER A 118 11.84 6.21 4.11
N VAL A 119 11.01 5.21 3.77
CA VAL A 119 10.85 4.70 2.40
C VAL A 119 9.49 5.02 1.78
N LEU A 120 8.52 5.50 2.58
CA LEU A 120 7.15 5.76 2.14
C LEU A 120 7.11 6.66 0.90
N GLU A 121 7.65 7.86 1.00
CA GLU A 121 7.56 8.84 -0.10
C GLU A 121 8.62 8.63 -1.18
N THR A 122 9.80 8.14 -0.78
CA THR A 122 10.99 8.05 -1.64
C THR A 122 11.00 6.80 -2.51
N GLU A 123 10.38 5.71 -2.05
CA GLU A 123 10.43 4.41 -2.72
C GLU A 123 9.04 3.84 -2.97
N ILE A 124 8.13 3.85 -1.99
CA ILE A 124 6.80 3.20 -2.12
C ILE A 124 5.84 4.03 -2.97
N LEU A 125 5.59 5.30 -2.59
CA LEU A 125 4.68 6.18 -3.33
C LEU A 125 5.28 6.60 -4.67
N ALA A 126 6.58 6.89 -4.71
CA ALA A 126 7.30 7.24 -5.93
C ALA A 126 7.36 6.08 -6.94
N ALA A 127 7.28 4.81 -6.51
CA ALA A 127 7.20 3.68 -7.44
C ALA A 127 5.85 3.59 -8.17
N ARG A 128 4.78 4.13 -7.60
CA ARG A 128 3.41 4.07 -8.15
C ARG A 128 2.99 5.37 -8.84
N ASN A 129 3.67 6.47 -8.52
CA ASN A 129 3.28 7.81 -8.95
C ASN A 129 4.40 8.50 -9.75
N LEU A 130 4.14 8.73 -11.03
CA LEU A 130 5.02 9.50 -11.90
C LEU A 130 5.17 10.91 -11.36
N THR A 131 6.41 11.41 -11.32
CA THR A 131 6.73 12.76 -10.86
C THR A 131 6.20 13.09 -9.47
N TYR A 132 6.18 12.12 -8.55
CA TYR A 132 5.72 12.30 -7.17
C TYR A 132 6.35 13.53 -6.49
N LYS A 133 5.50 14.41 -5.95
CA LYS A 133 5.91 15.57 -5.15
C LYS A 133 5.38 15.42 -3.74
N THR A 134 6.23 15.68 -2.76
CA THR A 134 5.86 15.65 -1.34
C THR A 134 4.72 16.63 -1.00
N ALA A 135 4.64 17.75 -1.73
CA ALA A 135 3.59 18.75 -1.57
C ALA A 135 2.19 18.23 -1.95
N ASP A 136 2.10 17.24 -2.84
CA ASP A 136 0.82 16.65 -3.25
C ASP A 136 0.21 15.86 -2.10
N LEU A 137 1.04 15.13 -1.34
CA LEU A 137 0.59 14.42 -0.14
C LEU A 137 0.22 15.39 1.00
N ASP A 138 0.97 16.48 1.18
CA ASP A 138 0.62 17.51 2.16
C ASP A 138 -0.70 18.20 1.80
N LEU A 139 -0.97 18.40 0.50
CA LEU A 139 -2.24 18.93 0.02
C LEU A 139 -3.39 17.98 0.35
N LEU A 140 -3.24 16.67 0.09
CA LEU A 140 -4.27 15.68 0.44
C LEU A 140 -4.51 15.62 1.95
N CYS A 141 -3.46 15.70 2.77
CA CYS A 141 -3.61 15.72 4.23
C CYS A 141 -4.29 17.00 4.74
N SER A 142 -3.89 18.16 4.24
CA SER A 142 -4.47 19.44 4.66
C SER A 142 -5.90 19.66 4.14
N ALA A 143 -6.25 19.06 3.00
CA ALA A 143 -7.61 18.99 2.47
C ALA A 143 -8.50 18.00 3.24
N GLY A 144 -7.92 17.16 4.11
CA GLY A 144 -8.64 16.15 4.87
C GLY A 144 -9.01 14.90 4.06
N GLU A 145 -8.41 14.68 2.90
CA GLU A 145 -8.61 13.46 2.08
C GLU A 145 -7.78 12.28 2.57
N VAL A 146 -6.66 12.55 3.26
CA VAL A 146 -5.74 11.54 3.77
C VAL A 146 -5.30 11.87 5.18
N MET A 147 -5.31 10.88 6.06
CA MET A 147 -4.73 10.96 7.40
C MET A 147 -3.55 10.00 7.52
N TRP A 148 -2.59 10.34 8.38
CA TRP A 148 -1.50 9.45 8.73
C TRP A 148 -1.45 9.19 10.22
N ARG A 149 -0.93 8.03 10.61
CA ARG A 149 -0.81 7.62 12.01
C ARG A 149 0.49 6.86 12.25
N GLY A 150 1.15 7.14 13.37
CA GLY A 150 2.22 6.30 13.90
C GLY A 150 1.69 4.96 14.43
N LEU A 151 2.40 3.88 14.12
CA LEU A 151 2.08 2.52 14.57
C LEU A 151 3.12 2.02 15.58
N GLU A 152 4.40 2.23 15.27
CA GLU A 152 5.51 1.88 16.14
C GLU A 152 6.77 2.64 15.73
N SER A 153 7.65 2.90 16.70
CA SER A 153 8.98 3.47 16.44
C SER A 153 9.98 2.38 16.06
N VAL A 154 10.86 2.68 15.10
CA VAL A 154 11.91 1.77 14.61
C VAL A 154 13.24 2.49 14.67
N GLY A 155 13.95 2.34 15.79
CA GLY A 155 15.19 3.06 16.04
C GLY A 155 14.96 4.55 16.36
N PRO A 156 16.00 5.40 16.31
CA PRO A 156 15.91 6.76 16.84
C PRO A 156 15.21 7.76 15.91
N HIS A 157 15.22 7.52 14.60
CA HIS A 157 14.78 8.47 13.57
C HIS A 157 13.99 7.77 12.45
N ASP A 158 13.24 6.72 12.78
CA ASP A 158 12.33 6.07 11.83
C ASP A 158 11.20 5.38 12.60
N GLY A 159 10.15 4.97 11.90
CA GLY A 159 9.01 4.28 12.48
C GLY A 159 8.07 3.77 11.41
N ARG A 160 7.23 2.79 11.75
CA ARG A 160 6.16 2.36 10.85
C ARG A 160 4.96 3.27 11.03
N ILE A 161 4.45 3.78 9.92
CA ILE A 161 3.23 4.57 9.86
C ILE A 161 2.22 3.88 8.95
N GLY A 162 0.95 4.27 9.08
CA GLY A 162 -0.10 3.92 8.12
C GLY A 162 -0.73 5.18 7.55
N LEU A 163 -1.13 5.13 6.28
CA LEU A 163 -1.98 6.13 5.64
C LEU A 163 -3.42 5.64 5.60
N TYR A 164 -4.38 6.54 5.75
CA TYR A 164 -5.80 6.22 5.86
C TYR A 164 -6.65 7.23 5.12
N LEU A 165 -7.70 6.74 4.46
CA LEU A 165 -8.83 7.59 4.12
C LEU A 165 -9.65 7.86 5.41
N PRO A 166 -10.16 9.08 5.63
CA PRO A 166 -10.87 9.45 6.86
C PRO A 166 -12.04 8.53 7.22
N ASP A 167 -12.84 8.17 6.22
CA ASP A 167 -14.00 7.29 6.35
C ASP A 167 -13.63 5.85 6.74
N ARG A 168 -12.40 5.41 6.41
CA ARG A 168 -11.89 4.06 6.71
C ARG A 168 -11.01 3.99 7.95
N TYR A 169 -10.60 5.12 8.51
CA TYR A 169 -9.65 5.15 9.62
C TYR A 169 -10.14 4.35 10.83
N LEU A 170 -11.36 4.59 11.32
CA LEU A 170 -11.89 3.89 12.50
C LEU A 170 -12.10 2.38 12.25
N LEU A 171 -12.27 1.98 10.99
CA LEU A 171 -12.43 0.59 10.60
C LEU A 171 -11.09 -0.16 10.57
N LEU A 172 -10.04 0.48 10.05
CA LEU A 172 -8.76 -0.17 9.74
C LEU A 172 -7.67 0.08 10.80
N ALA A 173 -7.64 1.25 11.42
CA ALA A 173 -6.58 1.62 12.34
C ALA A 173 -6.60 0.70 13.59
N PRO A 174 -5.46 0.25 14.10
CA PRO A 174 -5.42 -0.55 15.31
C PRO A 174 -5.90 0.27 16.53
N PRO A 175 -6.37 -0.37 17.62
CA PRO A 175 -6.67 0.36 18.84
C PRO A 175 -5.46 1.22 19.28
N PRO A 176 -5.64 2.49 19.65
CA PRO A 176 -4.54 3.31 20.14
C PRO A 176 -4.04 2.78 21.50
N GLY A 177 -2.73 2.90 21.71
CA GLY A 177 -2.12 2.76 23.02
C GLY A 177 -2.38 4.01 23.87
N ARG A 178 -1.55 4.21 24.89
CA ARG A 178 -1.57 5.44 25.68
C ARG A 178 -0.15 5.85 26.03
N ALA A 179 0.28 7.00 25.53
CA ALA A 179 1.55 7.60 25.91
C ALA A 179 1.48 8.02 27.39
N GLU A 180 2.52 7.65 28.13
CA GLU A 180 2.69 7.99 29.53
C GLU A 180 3.37 9.36 29.68
N GLY A 181 3.33 9.93 30.89
CA GLY A 181 3.99 11.18 31.21
C GLY A 181 3.05 12.39 31.33
N LYS A 182 3.42 13.31 32.24
CA LYS A 182 2.61 14.49 32.58
C LYS A 182 2.43 15.43 31.39
N LEU A 183 3.49 15.66 30.61
CA LEU A 183 3.44 16.55 29.45
C LEU A 183 2.60 15.96 28.31
N ALA A 184 2.75 14.66 28.01
CA ALA A 184 1.91 13.97 27.03
C ALA A 184 0.42 14.01 27.43
N GLY A 185 0.12 13.85 28.72
CA GLY A 185 -1.23 14.07 29.27
C GLY A 185 -1.73 15.50 29.06
N ALA A 186 -0.94 16.51 29.41
CA ALA A 186 -1.33 17.91 29.25
C ALA A 186 -1.57 18.30 27.78
N VAL A 187 -0.73 17.81 26.86
CA VAL A 187 -0.90 18.03 25.41
C VAL A 187 -2.17 17.34 24.91
N ARG A 188 -2.41 16.09 25.30
CA ARG A 188 -3.64 15.35 24.98
C ARG A 188 -4.89 16.11 25.43
N ASP A 189 -4.95 16.51 26.69
CA ASP A 189 -6.11 17.21 27.25
C ASP A 189 -6.33 18.58 26.56
N LEU A 190 -5.25 19.25 26.17
CA LEU A 190 -5.32 20.51 25.45
C LEU A 190 -5.90 20.32 24.03
N LEU A 191 -5.43 19.31 23.30
CA LEU A 191 -5.93 18.98 21.97
C LEU A 191 -7.39 18.48 22.02
N GLU A 192 -7.78 17.76 23.08
CA GLU A 192 -9.16 17.33 23.29
C GLU A 192 -10.10 18.53 23.48
N ARG A 193 -9.68 19.53 24.28
CA ARG A 193 -10.51 20.71 24.55
C ARG A 193 -10.55 21.74 23.43
N ARG A 194 -9.44 21.93 22.70
CA ARG A 194 -9.28 23.03 21.72
C ARG A 194 -9.27 22.56 20.27
N GLY A 195 -9.25 21.26 20.02
CA GLY A 195 -9.09 20.70 18.68
C GLY A 195 -7.66 20.87 18.15
N ALA A 196 -7.54 21.02 16.83
CA ALA A 196 -6.26 21.10 16.15
C ALA A 196 -5.51 22.40 16.49
N LEU A 197 -4.26 22.30 16.96
CA LEU A 197 -3.44 23.43 17.38
C LEU A 197 -2.09 23.49 16.66
N PHE A 198 -1.59 24.70 16.40
CA PHE A 198 -0.21 24.88 15.99
C PHE A 198 0.74 24.67 17.16
N PHE A 199 1.98 24.29 16.86
CA PHE A 199 3.00 24.10 17.90
C PHE A 199 3.22 25.32 18.81
N SER A 200 3.14 26.54 18.25
CA SER A 200 3.27 27.77 19.05
C SER A 200 2.17 27.91 20.11
N ASP A 201 0.97 27.41 19.83
CA ASP A 201 -0.13 27.42 20.79
C ASP A 201 0.06 26.36 21.87
N LEU A 202 0.52 25.17 21.49
CA LEU A 202 0.90 24.12 22.45
C LEU A 202 1.98 24.60 23.42
N ALA A 203 3.03 25.26 22.91
CA ALA A 203 4.11 25.80 23.74
C ALA A 203 3.64 26.90 24.70
N ARG A 204 2.79 27.81 24.21
CA ARG A 204 2.24 28.89 25.02
C ARG A 204 1.33 28.39 26.15
N GLU A 205 0.48 27.41 25.87
CA GLU A 205 -0.52 26.91 26.82
C GLU A 205 0.08 25.92 27.83
N THR A 206 1.08 25.13 27.42
CA THR A 206 1.76 24.18 28.33
C THR A 206 2.89 24.83 29.14
N GLY A 207 3.50 25.90 28.63
CA GLY A 207 4.68 26.53 29.23
C GLY A 207 5.94 25.66 29.22
N ALA A 208 5.91 24.49 28.57
CA ALA A 208 7.01 23.54 28.52
C ALA A 208 8.08 23.91 27.48
N PHE A 209 9.28 23.33 27.61
CA PHE A 209 10.35 23.62 26.65
C PHE A 209 10.02 23.01 25.27
N PRO A 210 10.35 23.70 24.15
CA PRO A 210 9.98 23.23 22.82
C PRO A 210 10.41 21.80 22.49
N ARG A 211 11.60 21.38 22.93
CA ARG A 211 12.10 20.03 22.68
C ARG A 211 11.27 18.96 23.41
N GLU A 212 10.91 19.23 24.67
CA GLU A 212 10.08 18.31 25.47
C GLU A 212 8.69 18.15 24.87
N ILE A 213 8.13 19.24 24.30
CA ILE A 213 6.85 19.19 23.59
C ILE A 213 6.97 18.33 22.32
N VAL A 214 8.04 18.49 21.55
CA VAL A 214 8.30 17.65 20.36
C VAL A 214 8.42 16.18 20.76
N ASP A 215 9.20 15.88 21.80
CA ASP A 215 9.37 14.50 22.28
C ASP A 215 8.02 13.90 22.74
N ALA A 216 7.23 14.66 23.53
CA ALA A 216 5.89 14.24 23.96
C ALA A 216 4.91 14.06 22.80
N LEU A 217 4.97 14.90 21.76
CA LEU A 217 4.18 14.74 20.53
C LEU A 217 4.56 13.45 19.81
N TRP A 218 5.84 13.12 19.70
CA TRP A 218 6.29 11.87 19.09
C TRP A 218 5.87 10.64 19.89
N ASP A 219 5.91 10.70 21.22
CA ASP A 219 5.38 9.63 22.08
C ASP A 219 3.87 9.42 21.82
N LEU A 220 3.10 10.50 21.70
CA LEU A 220 1.67 10.46 21.34
C LEU A 220 1.41 9.99 19.90
N VAL A 221 2.31 10.30 18.96
CA VAL A 221 2.23 9.80 17.57
C VAL A 221 2.45 8.28 17.54
N TRP A 222 3.46 7.77 18.27
CA TRP A 222 3.76 6.34 18.29
C TRP A 222 2.76 5.53 19.11
N SER A 223 2.07 6.12 20.08
CA SER A 223 0.90 5.50 20.72
C SER A 223 -0.36 5.52 19.83
N GLY A 224 -0.32 6.24 18.71
CA GLY A 224 -1.42 6.36 17.75
C GLY A 224 -2.53 7.31 18.20
N GLU A 225 -2.23 8.26 19.09
CA GLU A 225 -3.18 9.22 19.65
C GLU A 225 -3.21 10.54 18.90
N VAL A 226 -2.06 10.98 18.37
CA VAL A 226 -1.91 12.29 17.71
C VAL A 226 -1.47 12.14 16.25
N THR A 227 -1.92 13.07 15.41
CA THR A 227 -1.50 13.23 14.01
C THR A 227 -1.21 14.71 13.68
N ASN A 228 -0.78 14.96 12.44
CA ASN A 228 -0.54 16.29 11.88
C ASN A 228 -1.23 16.42 10.51
N ASP A 229 -1.66 17.63 10.16
CA ASP A 229 -2.29 17.92 8.86
C ASP A 229 -1.31 17.93 7.66
N THR A 230 -0.02 17.66 7.90
CA THR A 230 1.01 17.45 6.88
C THR A 230 1.96 16.33 7.29
N LEU A 231 2.79 15.83 6.36
CA LEU A 231 3.91 14.94 6.70
C LEU A 231 5.21 15.70 6.97
N ALA A 232 5.20 17.03 6.99
CA ALA A 232 6.40 17.83 7.22
C ALA A 232 7.11 17.47 8.54
N PRO A 233 6.41 17.28 9.68
CA PRO A 233 7.04 16.81 10.92
C PRO A 233 7.71 15.45 10.78
N LEU A 234 7.05 14.51 10.11
CA LEU A 234 7.58 13.16 9.90
C LEU A 234 8.83 13.16 9.03
N ARG A 235 8.86 13.98 7.97
CA ARG A 235 10.05 14.16 7.13
C ARG A 235 11.22 14.75 7.92
N ALA A 236 10.95 15.70 8.82
CA ALA A 236 11.97 16.27 9.69
C ALA A 236 12.49 15.24 10.70
N TYR A 237 11.60 14.44 11.30
CA TYR A 237 11.95 13.34 12.20
C TYR A 237 12.86 12.31 11.54
N VAL A 238 12.48 11.84 10.34
CA VAL A 238 13.27 10.87 9.56
C VAL A 238 14.65 11.41 9.17
N ARG A 239 14.73 12.70 8.84
CA ARG A 239 16.02 13.33 8.48
C ARG A 239 16.98 13.37 9.67
N GLY A 240 16.46 13.39 10.90
CA GLY A 240 17.24 13.55 12.12
C GLY A 240 17.90 14.93 12.24
N PRO A 241 18.65 15.18 13.32
CA PRO A 241 19.46 16.38 13.46
C PRO A 241 20.51 16.41 12.35
N ALA A 242 20.64 17.55 11.66
CA ALA A 242 21.53 17.68 10.52
C ALA A 242 22.99 17.37 10.91
N SER A 243 23.48 16.15 10.64
CA SER A 243 24.91 15.87 10.64
C SER A 243 25.53 16.70 9.51
N GLY A 244 26.58 17.46 9.81
CA GLY A 244 27.07 18.57 9.01
C GLY A 244 27.16 18.34 7.49
N GLY A 245 26.86 19.39 6.72
CA GLY A 245 27.40 19.57 5.37
C GLY A 245 26.42 19.69 4.20
N SER A 246 25.10 19.58 4.37
CA SER A 246 24.18 19.87 3.26
C SER A 246 22.90 20.55 3.68
N ARG A 247 23.00 21.87 3.93
CA ARG A 247 21.86 22.78 3.76
C ARG A 247 21.50 22.81 2.29
N ARG A 248 20.77 21.80 1.81
CA ARG A 248 20.01 21.93 0.58
C ARG A 248 18.87 22.90 0.91
N GLN A 249 19.15 24.19 0.75
CA GLN A 249 18.14 25.23 0.70
C GLN A 249 17.08 24.76 -0.28
N PHE A 250 15.89 24.42 0.22
CA PHE A 250 14.70 24.43 -0.60
C PHE A 250 14.61 25.86 -1.15
N ARG A 251 15.03 26.06 -2.41
CA ARG A 251 14.84 27.29 -3.17
C ARG A 251 13.37 27.37 -3.65
N GLY A 252 12.43 27.08 -2.77
CA GLY A 252 11.05 27.54 -2.88
C GLY A 252 10.93 28.74 -1.96
N ARG A 253 10.35 29.85 -2.42
CA ARG A 253 10.15 31.10 -1.66
C ARG A 253 9.67 30.77 -0.23
N SER A 254 10.59 30.77 0.73
CA SER A 254 10.25 30.60 2.13
C SER A 254 9.56 31.88 2.57
N PHE A 255 8.25 31.80 2.72
CA PHE A 255 7.55 32.64 3.67
C PHE A 255 8.28 32.45 5.01
N ARG A 256 9.02 33.46 5.47
CA ARG A 256 9.61 33.48 6.81
C ARG A 256 8.46 33.63 7.79
N SER A 257 7.84 32.51 8.16
CA SER A 257 6.80 32.51 9.19
C SER A 257 7.39 33.12 10.46
N ARG A 258 6.71 34.14 11.00
CA ARG A 258 7.01 34.72 12.31
C ARG A 258 6.70 33.75 13.47
N ARG A 259 6.11 32.58 13.17
CA ARG A 259 5.81 31.49 14.11
C ARG A 259 6.74 30.28 13.84
N ALA A 260 8.05 30.51 13.87
CA ALA A 260 9.03 29.44 13.66
C ALA A 260 9.16 28.59 14.93
N GLY A 261 8.73 27.32 14.86
CA GLY A 261 9.07 26.30 15.85
C GLY A 261 10.33 25.51 15.41
N PRO A 262 10.82 24.57 16.24
CA PRO A 262 11.93 23.69 15.85
C PRO A 262 11.56 22.85 14.61
N PRO A 263 12.55 22.39 13.80
CA PRO A 263 12.27 21.44 12.72
C PRO A 263 11.50 20.23 13.26
N GLY A 264 10.40 19.84 12.62
CA GLY A 264 9.52 18.80 13.14
C GLY A 264 8.28 19.31 13.88
N SER A 265 8.04 20.62 13.88
CA SER A 265 6.89 21.25 14.56
C SER A 265 5.87 21.89 13.61
N GLU A 266 6.11 21.76 12.29
CA GLU A 266 5.27 22.33 11.24
C GLU A 266 3.83 21.75 11.26
N GLY A 267 2.87 22.51 10.72
CA GLY A 267 1.47 22.09 10.62
C GLY A 267 0.67 22.22 11.93
N ARG A 268 -0.54 21.67 11.92
CA ARG A 268 -1.44 21.60 13.08
C ARG A 268 -1.48 20.18 13.60
N TRP A 269 -1.27 20.05 14.91
CA TRP A 269 -1.37 18.81 15.64
C TRP A 269 -2.80 18.60 16.11
N SER A 270 -3.32 17.39 16.01
CA SER A 270 -4.69 17.04 16.41
C SER A 270 -4.75 15.64 16.97
N LEU A 271 -5.76 15.36 17.79
CA LEU A 271 -6.07 14.00 18.20
C LEU A 271 -6.66 13.22 17.03
N LEU A 272 -6.21 11.99 16.88
CA LEU A 272 -6.82 11.06 15.95
C LEU A 272 -8.23 10.65 16.43
N PRO A 273 -9.19 10.42 15.51
CA PRO A 273 -10.51 9.94 15.89
C PRO A 273 -10.44 8.67 16.74
N SER A 274 -11.18 8.61 17.84
CA SER A 274 -11.23 7.43 18.69
C SER A 274 -12.67 7.00 18.95
N PRO A 275 -12.98 5.69 18.90
CA PRO A 275 -14.31 5.17 19.23
C PRO A 275 -14.85 5.63 20.60
N LYS A 276 -13.95 5.93 21.56
CA LYS A 276 -14.30 6.37 22.91
C LYS A 276 -14.61 7.87 23.01
N ALA A 277 -14.14 8.69 22.06
CA ALA A 277 -14.29 10.14 22.11
C ALA A 277 -15.72 10.61 21.78
N GLY A 278 -16.55 9.73 21.19
CA GLY A 278 -17.94 10.02 20.84
C GLY A 278 -18.92 10.18 22.01
N SER A 279 -18.47 10.06 23.27
CA SER A 279 -19.32 10.21 24.46
C SER A 279 -19.15 11.54 25.22
N SER A 280 -18.18 12.40 24.85
CA SER A 280 -17.84 13.59 25.66
C SER A 280 -17.94 14.93 24.94
N LEU A 281 -18.63 14.99 23.80
CA LEU A 281 -19.00 16.27 23.21
C LEU A 281 -20.46 16.59 23.52
N ILE A 282 -20.61 17.54 24.45
CA ILE A 282 -21.79 18.38 24.74
C ILE A 282 -22.79 17.78 25.73
N GLY A 283 -22.58 18.09 27.01
CA GLY A 283 -23.71 18.41 27.88
C GLY A 283 -24.42 19.64 27.30
N GLY A 284 -25.58 19.42 26.66
CA GLY A 284 -26.35 20.47 26.00
C GLY A 284 -27.02 20.02 24.70
N SER A 285 -28.23 19.45 24.81
CA SER A 285 -29.34 19.49 23.83
C SER A 285 -29.03 19.30 22.33
N GLY A 286 -29.42 18.12 21.79
CA GLY A 286 -30.14 18.04 20.51
C GLY A 286 -29.38 17.76 19.22
N GLY A 287 -28.07 17.52 19.24
CA GLY A 287 -27.34 17.05 18.05
C GLY A 287 -27.67 15.59 17.70
N PRO A 288 -27.70 15.20 16.41
CA PRO A 288 -27.85 13.80 16.04
C PRO A 288 -26.70 12.98 16.67
N PRO A 289 -26.96 11.74 17.10
CA PRO A 289 -25.92 10.89 17.69
C PRO A 289 -24.75 10.80 16.72
N GLY A 290 -23.54 11.06 17.21
CA GLY A 290 -22.32 10.89 16.42
C GLY A 290 -22.23 9.45 15.87
N PRO A 291 -21.44 9.22 14.81
CA PRO A 291 -21.31 7.91 14.21
C PRO A 291 -20.91 6.87 15.27
N GLN A 292 -21.70 5.80 15.38
CA GLN A 292 -21.44 4.72 16.33
C GLN A 292 -20.06 4.10 16.04
N ALA A 293 -19.34 3.78 17.10
CA ALA A 293 -18.08 3.06 17.00
C ALA A 293 -18.26 1.78 16.17
N PRO A 294 -17.42 1.53 15.15
CA PRO A 294 -17.52 0.30 14.38
C PRO A 294 -17.38 -0.94 15.25
N THR A 295 -18.27 -1.88 15.04
CA THR A 295 -18.21 -3.19 15.68
C THR A 295 -16.96 -3.95 15.24
N GLU A 296 -16.50 -4.90 16.05
CA GLU A 296 -15.36 -5.75 15.70
C GLU A 296 -15.61 -6.52 14.39
N THR A 297 -16.86 -6.91 14.10
CA THR A 297 -17.24 -7.57 12.85
C THR A 297 -17.05 -6.65 11.65
N GLU A 298 -17.46 -5.38 11.75
CA GLU A 298 -17.26 -4.39 10.69
C GLU A 298 -15.78 -4.12 10.44
N ARG A 299 -14.97 -4.03 11.51
CA ARG A 299 -13.51 -3.85 11.40
C ARG A 299 -12.84 -5.04 10.69
N ARG A 300 -13.19 -6.27 11.08
CA ARG A 300 -12.68 -7.48 10.40
C ARG A 300 -13.11 -7.55 8.94
N ALA A 301 -14.35 -7.13 8.64
CA ALA A 301 -14.86 -7.07 7.28
C ALA A 301 -14.08 -6.05 6.44
N ALA A 302 -13.93 -4.83 6.94
CA ALA A 302 -13.17 -3.77 6.28
C ALA A 302 -11.70 -4.14 6.07
N LEU A 303 -11.05 -4.74 7.08
CA LEU A 303 -9.68 -5.23 6.97
C LEU A 303 -9.56 -6.31 5.88
N THR A 304 -10.50 -7.27 5.84
CA THR A 304 -10.50 -8.33 4.81
C THR A 304 -10.66 -7.74 3.41
N ILE A 305 -11.57 -6.77 3.25
CA ILE A 305 -11.78 -6.06 1.98
C ILE A 305 -10.53 -5.27 1.57
N SER A 306 -9.90 -4.56 2.52
CA SER A 306 -8.67 -3.80 2.27
C SER A 306 -7.51 -4.71 1.82
N LEU A 307 -7.30 -5.84 2.51
CA LEU A 307 -6.27 -6.82 2.14
C LEU A 307 -6.53 -7.45 0.77
N LEU A 308 -7.78 -7.79 0.47
CA LEU A 308 -8.18 -8.28 -0.85
C LEU A 308 -7.93 -7.22 -1.94
N GLY A 309 -8.28 -5.96 -1.69
CA GLY A 309 -8.03 -4.86 -2.63
C GLY A 309 -6.55 -4.60 -2.86
N ARG A 310 -5.72 -4.73 -1.81
CA ARG A 310 -4.27 -4.51 -1.89
C ARG A 310 -3.53 -5.62 -2.63
N TYR A 311 -3.86 -6.88 -2.34
CA TYR A 311 -3.13 -8.02 -2.88
C TYR A 311 -3.78 -8.64 -4.12
N GLY A 312 -5.08 -8.44 -4.34
CA GLY A 312 -5.87 -9.11 -5.38
C GLY A 312 -6.10 -10.59 -5.09
N VAL A 313 -5.04 -11.32 -4.77
CA VAL A 313 -5.03 -12.71 -4.28
C VAL A 313 -4.51 -12.74 -2.85
N LEU A 314 -5.42 -12.91 -1.91
CA LEU A 314 -5.13 -13.00 -0.49
C LEU A 314 -4.65 -14.39 -0.11
N THR A 315 -3.44 -14.45 0.42
CA THR A 315 -2.81 -15.68 0.96
C THR A 315 -2.60 -15.55 2.46
N ARG A 316 -2.45 -16.68 3.14
CA ARG A 316 -2.13 -16.70 4.58
C ARG A 316 -0.81 -16.00 4.86
N GLU A 317 0.17 -16.22 4.00
CA GLU A 317 1.53 -15.69 4.09
C GLU A 317 1.54 -14.16 3.94
N ALA A 318 0.72 -13.59 3.04
CA ALA A 318 0.57 -12.14 2.90
C ALA A 318 -0.04 -11.50 4.17
N VAL A 319 -1.07 -12.12 4.75
CA VAL A 319 -1.69 -11.64 6.01
C VAL A 319 -0.70 -11.67 7.18
N HIS A 320 0.15 -12.69 7.24
CA HIS A 320 1.19 -12.77 8.25
C HIS A 320 2.25 -11.67 8.06
N ALA A 321 2.66 -11.40 6.82
CA ALA A 321 3.64 -10.35 6.52
C ALA A 321 3.18 -8.95 6.91
N GLU A 322 1.87 -8.69 6.94
CA GLU A 322 1.29 -7.43 7.41
C GLU A 322 1.11 -7.34 8.94
N ASN A 323 1.47 -8.37 9.70
CA ASN A 323 1.31 -8.43 11.16
C ASN A 323 -0.14 -8.21 11.63
N VAL A 324 -1.12 -8.72 10.86
CA VAL A 324 -2.54 -8.64 11.24
C VAL A 324 -2.78 -9.36 12.57
N SER A 325 -3.40 -8.67 13.53
CA SER A 325 -3.74 -9.25 14.83
C SER A 325 -4.66 -10.46 14.70
N GLY A 326 -4.28 -11.58 15.31
CA GLY A 326 -4.96 -12.88 15.16
C GLY A 326 -4.67 -13.60 13.83
N GLY A 327 -3.88 -13.00 12.95
CA GLY A 327 -3.43 -13.56 11.68
C GLY A 327 -4.57 -13.93 10.75
N PHE A 328 -4.38 -15.01 9.98
CA PHE A 328 -5.34 -15.45 8.96
C PHE A 328 -6.70 -15.89 9.54
N SER A 329 -6.74 -16.29 10.82
CA SER A 329 -7.99 -16.68 11.49
C SER A 329 -9.00 -15.54 11.60
N THR A 330 -8.52 -14.29 11.65
CA THR A 330 -9.34 -13.08 11.72
C THR A 330 -10.08 -12.82 10.40
N VAL A 331 -9.44 -13.07 9.27
CA VAL A 331 -9.97 -12.75 7.93
C VAL A 331 -10.67 -13.92 7.25
N TYR A 332 -10.30 -15.16 7.59
CA TYR A 332 -10.81 -16.36 6.93
C TYR A 332 -12.34 -16.52 7.01
N PRO A 333 -13.02 -16.33 8.15
CA PRO A 333 -14.49 -16.44 8.22
C PRO A 333 -15.19 -15.43 7.31
N ILE A 334 -14.67 -14.20 7.23
CA ILE A 334 -15.18 -13.15 6.36
C ILE A 334 -14.95 -13.53 4.89
N ALA A 335 -13.73 -13.90 4.51
CA ALA A 335 -13.40 -14.28 3.14
C ALA A 335 -14.21 -15.50 2.67
N ARG A 336 -14.46 -16.47 3.57
CA ARG A 336 -15.36 -17.59 3.32
C ARG A 336 -16.81 -17.12 3.11
N GLY A 337 -17.33 -16.24 3.96
CA GLY A 337 -18.67 -15.67 3.77
C GLY A 337 -18.79 -14.91 2.44
N MET A 338 -17.76 -14.14 2.07
CA MET A 338 -17.67 -13.47 0.77
C MET A 338 -17.66 -14.46 -0.39
N GLU A 339 -17.03 -15.63 -0.24
CA GLU A 339 -17.02 -16.69 -1.25
C GLU A 339 -18.41 -17.35 -1.39
N GLU A 340 -19.07 -17.65 -0.28
CA GLU A 340 -20.46 -18.15 -0.27
C GLU A 340 -21.42 -17.13 -0.92
N ALA A 341 -21.15 -15.82 -0.76
CA ALA A 341 -21.85 -14.74 -1.44
C ALA A 341 -21.47 -14.59 -2.92
N GLY A 342 -20.37 -15.19 -3.38
CA GLY A 342 -19.85 -15.07 -4.75
C GLY A 342 -19.07 -13.78 -5.02
N ARG A 343 -18.66 -13.05 -3.97
CA ARG A 343 -17.87 -11.81 -4.07
C ARG A 343 -16.37 -12.06 -4.20
N VAL A 344 -15.90 -13.25 -3.82
CA VAL A 344 -14.51 -13.70 -4.01
C VAL A 344 -14.48 -15.14 -4.48
N ARG A 345 -13.40 -15.53 -5.14
CA ARG A 345 -13.13 -16.91 -5.53
C ARG A 345 -12.11 -17.51 -4.58
N ARG A 346 -12.43 -18.64 -3.95
CA ARG A 346 -11.45 -19.42 -3.20
C ARG A 346 -10.81 -20.46 -4.13
N GLY A 347 -9.51 -20.67 -4.04
CA GLY A 347 -8.81 -21.62 -4.91
C GLY A 347 -7.35 -21.81 -4.52
N TYR A 348 -6.62 -22.58 -5.32
CA TYR A 348 -5.17 -22.67 -5.27
C TYR A 348 -4.61 -21.94 -6.49
N PHE A 349 -4.34 -20.63 -6.32
CA PHE A 349 -3.97 -19.74 -7.43
C PHE A 349 -2.46 -19.64 -7.62
N VAL A 350 -1.68 -19.73 -6.54
CA VAL A 350 -0.23 -19.60 -6.55
C VAL A 350 0.41 -20.88 -6.00
N ALA A 351 1.33 -21.45 -6.77
CA ALA A 351 2.06 -22.66 -6.42
C ALA A 351 3.02 -22.43 -5.24
N GLY A 352 3.19 -23.44 -4.39
CA GLY A 352 4.09 -23.41 -3.23
C GLY A 352 3.53 -22.69 -2.01
N LEU A 353 2.35 -22.07 -2.11
CA LEU A 353 1.67 -21.41 -0.99
C LEU A 353 0.59 -22.27 -0.37
N GLY A 354 0.05 -21.86 0.79
CA GLY A 354 -1.06 -22.59 1.42
C GLY A 354 -2.29 -22.70 0.52
N ALA A 355 -3.05 -23.80 0.61
CA ALA A 355 -4.22 -24.07 -0.23
C ALA A 355 -5.43 -23.14 0.05
N ALA A 356 -5.41 -22.37 1.13
CA ALA A 356 -6.47 -21.42 1.47
C ALA A 356 -6.14 -20.02 0.91
N GLN A 357 -6.46 -19.80 -0.36
CA GLN A 357 -6.26 -18.52 -1.04
C GLN A 357 -7.60 -17.97 -1.55
N PHE A 358 -7.75 -16.65 -1.55
CA PHE A 358 -8.97 -15.96 -1.99
C PHE A 358 -8.61 -14.86 -2.98
N ALA A 359 -9.20 -14.90 -4.17
CA ALA A 359 -9.00 -13.89 -5.21
C ALA A 359 -10.25 -13.01 -5.36
N LEU A 360 -10.04 -11.70 -5.54
CA LEU A 360 -11.08 -10.82 -6.07
C LEU A 360 -11.46 -11.23 -7.50
N PRO A 361 -12.73 -11.04 -7.91
CA PRO A 361 -13.13 -11.25 -9.30
C PRO A 361 -12.23 -10.44 -10.25
N GLY A 362 -11.71 -11.09 -11.28
CA GLY A 362 -10.82 -10.48 -12.27
C GLY A 362 -9.34 -10.40 -11.85
N ALA A 363 -9.04 -10.56 -10.55
CA ALA A 363 -7.64 -10.73 -10.11
C ALA A 363 -7.08 -12.08 -10.58
N ASP A 364 -7.91 -13.13 -10.56
CA ASP A 364 -7.54 -14.45 -11.05
C ASP A 364 -7.34 -14.49 -12.57
N ASP A 365 -8.17 -13.78 -13.33
CA ASP A 365 -8.02 -13.67 -14.79
C ASP A 365 -6.73 -12.93 -15.16
N ARG A 366 -6.43 -11.81 -14.47
CA ARG A 366 -5.15 -11.08 -14.64
C ARG A 366 -3.94 -11.91 -14.24
N LEU A 367 -4.02 -12.64 -13.12
CA LEU A 367 -2.96 -13.55 -12.68
C LEU A 367 -2.65 -14.60 -13.75
N ARG A 368 -3.68 -15.18 -14.37
CA ARG A 368 -3.50 -16.15 -15.46
C ARG A 368 -2.93 -15.51 -16.73
N ALA A 369 -3.34 -14.29 -17.07
CA ALA A 369 -2.79 -13.57 -18.21
C ALA A 369 -1.27 -13.33 -18.08
N LEU A 370 -0.79 -13.16 -16.84
CA LEU A 370 0.62 -12.93 -16.52
C LEU A 370 1.41 -14.22 -16.24
N ARG A 371 0.83 -15.38 -16.55
CA ARG A 371 1.50 -16.68 -16.35
C ARG A 371 2.72 -16.84 -17.26
N GLN A 372 2.63 -16.39 -18.51
CA GLN A 372 3.75 -16.40 -19.44
C GLN A 372 4.63 -15.17 -19.20
N ALA A 373 5.94 -15.32 -19.47
CA ALA A 373 6.88 -14.22 -19.43
C ALA A 373 6.51 -13.17 -20.50
N SER A 374 6.74 -11.91 -20.19
CA SER A 374 6.52 -10.82 -21.15
C SER A 374 7.53 -10.90 -22.30
N GLU A 375 7.09 -10.60 -23.53
CA GLU A 375 8.01 -10.41 -24.67
C GLU A 375 9.00 -9.26 -24.42
N GLU A 376 8.56 -8.26 -23.65
CA GLU A 376 9.40 -7.18 -23.14
C GLU A 376 9.58 -7.34 -21.62
N PRO A 377 10.66 -8.01 -21.16
CA PRO A 377 10.86 -8.28 -19.73
C PRO A 377 11.12 -6.98 -18.97
N GLN A 378 10.27 -6.70 -17.98
CA GLN A 378 10.39 -5.50 -17.15
C GLN A 378 11.36 -5.74 -15.99
N THR A 379 12.28 -4.80 -15.75
CA THR A 379 13.14 -4.82 -14.56
C THR A 379 12.75 -3.69 -13.60
N LEU A 380 12.46 -4.03 -12.35
CA LEU A 380 11.99 -3.12 -11.32
C LEU A 380 12.91 -3.14 -10.10
N VAL A 381 13.12 -1.97 -9.48
CA VAL A 381 13.75 -1.84 -8.16
C VAL A 381 12.70 -1.38 -7.16
N LEU A 382 12.47 -2.17 -6.13
CA LEU A 382 11.48 -1.92 -5.08
C LEU A 382 12.15 -1.86 -3.71
N ALA A 383 11.58 -1.10 -2.78
CA ALA A 383 11.93 -1.25 -1.37
C ALA A 383 11.61 -2.68 -0.94
N ALA A 384 12.50 -3.31 -0.17
CA ALA A 384 12.30 -4.67 0.31
C ALA A 384 11.04 -4.79 1.19
N THR A 385 10.65 -3.70 1.85
CA THR A 385 9.44 -3.58 2.68
C THR A 385 8.17 -3.23 1.91
N ASP A 386 8.26 -2.92 0.61
CA ASP A 386 7.10 -2.53 -0.21
C ASP A 386 6.07 -3.68 -0.29
N PRO A 387 4.75 -3.43 -0.05
CA PRO A 387 3.71 -4.44 -0.21
C PRO A 387 3.60 -5.07 -1.60
N ALA A 388 4.15 -4.43 -2.65
CA ALA A 388 4.21 -4.97 -4.01
C ALA A 388 5.34 -5.98 -4.19
N ASN A 389 6.34 -6.01 -3.30
CA ASN A 389 7.36 -7.05 -3.29
C ASN A 389 6.80 -8.30 -2.59
N PRO A 390 6.59 -9.44 -3.28
CA PRO A 390 6.11 -10.66 -2.62
C PRO A 390 7.22 -11.43 -1.89
N TYR A 391 8.49 -11.22 -2.24
CA TYR A 391 9.61 -11.98 -1.69
C TYR A 391 9.94 -11.58 -0.24
N GLY A 392 10.18 -12.58 0.60
CA GLY A 392 10.30 -12.41 2.05
C GLY A 392 8.99 -12.11 2.75
N ALA A 393 7.86 -12.22 2.05
CA ALA A 393 6.52 -11.99 2.57
C ALA A 393 5.61 -13.17 2.18
N ALA A 394 4.89 -13.06 1.07
CA ALA A 394 4.07 -14.14 0.56
C ALA A 394 4.93 -15.27 -0.03
N LEU A 395 6.01 -14.91 -0.74
CA LEU A 395 7.00 -15.84 -1.29
C LEU A 395 8.22 -15.90 -0.38
N ALA A 396 8.81 -17.09 -0.22
CA ALA A 396 10.09 -17.24 0.44
C ALA A 396 11.21 -16.53 -0.33
N TRP A 397 12.27 -16.15 0.37
CA TRP A 397 13.51 -15.77 -0.30
C TRP A 397 14.10 -16.98 -1.04
N PRO A 398 14.71 -16.82 -2.23
CA PRO A 398 15.45 -17.90 -2.87
C PRO A 398 16.53 -18.45 -1.94
N GLU A 399 16.74 -19.77 -2.00
CA GLU A 399 17.73 -20.44 -1.18
C GLU A 399 19.16 -20.00 -1.55
N ARG A 400 19.99 -19.87 -0.52
CA ARG A 400 21.35 -19.36 -0.64
C ARG A 400 22.17 -19.69 0.61
N GLU A 401 23.46 -19.94 0.40
CA GLU A 401 24.47 -19.97 1.46
C GLU A 401 24.93 -18.57 1.90
N GLY A 402 25.16 -18.40 3.20
CA GLY A 402 25.68 -17.16 3.78
C GLY A 402 24.61 -16.15 4.19
N THR A 403 24.81 -14.87 3.84
CA THR A 403 23.95 -13.77 4.30
C THR A 403 22.56 -13.88 3.68
N ARG A 404 21.52 -13.90 4.53
CA ARG A 404 20.13 -13.96 4.09
C ARG A 404 19.55 -12.56 3.88
N PRO A 405 18.80 -12.32 2.78
CA PRO A 405 18.08 -11.07 2.57
C PRO A 405 16.99 -10.87 3.64
N GLN A 406 16.66 -9.61 3.92
CA GLN A 406 15.64 -9.23 4.90
C GLN A 406 14.78 -8.08 4.39
N ARG A 407 13.53 -8.01 4.87
CA ARG A 407 12.60 -6.89 4.64
C ARG A 407 12.83 -5.79 5.68
N VAL A 408 13.86 -4.99 5.46
CA VAL A 408 14.22 -3.87 6.35
C VAL A 408 14.22 -2.55 5.59
N ALA A 409 13.95 -1.45 6.29
CA ALA A 409 13.96 -0.12 5.71
C ALA A 409 15.34 0.21 5.10
N GLY A 410 15.32 0.77 3.88
CA GLY A 410 16.52 1.07 3.08
C GLY A 410 17.13 -0.13 2.34
N ALA A 411 16.67 -1.36 2.58
CA ALA A 411 17.01 -2.48 1.70
C ALA A 411 16.10 -2.48 0.47
N GLN A 412 16.62 -2.94 -0.67
CA GLN A 412 15.91 -2.97 -1.95
C GLN A 412 16.03 -4.33 -2.62
N VAL A 413 15.08 -4.64 -3.50
CA VAL A 413 15.09 -5.83 -4.34
C VAL A 413 15.05 -5.43 -5.81
N VAL A 414 15.70 -6.23 -6.66
CA VAL A 414 15.62 -6.13 -8.11
C VAL A 414 14.83 -7.32 -8.63
N LEU A 415 13.69 -7.03 -9.26
CA LEU A 415 12.85 -8.02 -9.92
C LEU A 415 13.05 -7.91 -11.44
N ALA A 416 13.40 -9.01 -12.10
CA ALA A 416 13.42 -9.13 -13.56
C ALA A 416 12.28 -10.04 -13.99
N ASP A 417 11.26 -9.45 -14.64
CA ASP A 417 10.04 -10.12 -15.08
C ASP A 417 9.39 -10.99 -13.98
N GLY A 418 9.35 -10.45 -12.75
CA GLY A 418 8.81 -11.11 -11.56
C GLY A 418 9.78 -12.04 -10.84
N ARG A 419 10.92 -12.42 -11.42
CA ARG A 419 11.97 -13.19 -10.71
C ARG A 419 12.82 -12.26 -9.85
N LEU A 420 13.07 -12.62 -8.60
CA LEU A 420 14.07 -11.93 -7.78
C LEU A 420 15.47 -12.25 -8.29
N VAL A 421 16.17 -11.24 -8.82
CA VAL A 421 17.53 -11.39 -9.36
C VAL A 421 18.60 -10.74 -8.48
N ALA A 422 18.23 -9.77 -7.64
CA ALA A 422 19.15 -9.22 -6.66
C ALA A 422 18.46 -8.62 -5.43
N TRP A 423 19.23 -8.52 -4.35
CA TRP A 423 18.89 -7.77 -3.13
C TRP A 423 20.03 -6.83 -2.76
N ILE A 424 19.70 -5.63 -2.32
CA ILE A 424 20.64 -4.57 -1.95
C ILE A 424 20.40 -4.24 -0.48
N GLY A 425 21.45 -4.34 0.35
CA GLY A 425 21.34 -4.05 1.77
C GLY A 425 21.18 -2.57 2.10
N ARG A 426 20.79 -2.26 3.35
CA ARG A 426 20.50 -0.89 3.85
C ARG A 426 21.59 0.15 3.60
N ALA A 427 22.87 -0.26 3.64
CA ALA A 427 23.99 0.63 3.38
C ALA A 427 24.31 0.81 1.89
N GLU A 428 23.51 0.20 1.01
CA GLU A 428 23.62 0.22 -0.45
C GLU A 428 24.99 -0.25 -0.99
N ARG A 429 25.76 -0.99 -0.18
CA ARG A 429 27.12 -1.43 -0.49
C ARG A 429 27.24 -2.91 -0.82
N ASN A 430 26.35 -3.72 -0.26
CA ASN A 430 26.39 -5.17 -0.41
C ASN A 430 25.24 -5.57 -1.33
N LEU A 431 25.59 -6.13 -2.48
CA LEU A 431 24.68 -6.71 -3.45
C LEU A 431 24.68 -8.22 -3.27
N LEU A 432 23.50 -8.82 -3.12
CA LEU A 432 23.29 -10.26 -3.18
C LEU A 432 22.64 -10.56 -4.52
N THR A 433 23.20 -11.48 -5.31
CA THR A 433 22.65 -11.90 -6.60
C THR A 433 21.95 -13.25 -6.50
N PHE A 434 20.96 -13.45 -7.35
CA PHE A 434 20.18 -14.68 -7.50
C PHE A 434 20.08 -14.99 -9.00
N LEU A 435 21.20 -15.41 -9.58
CA LEU A 435 21.29 -15.68 -11.02
C LEU A 435 20.77 -17.08 -11.34
N PRO A 436 19.98 -17.26 -12.42
CA PRO A 436 19.62 -18.57 -12.94
C PRO A 436 20.85 -19.42 -13.28
N GLU A 437 20.68 -20.75 -13.30
CA GLU A 437 21.78 -21.65 -13.62
C GLU A 437 22.11 -21.68 -15.12
N SER A 438 21.08 -21.57 -15.98
CA SER A 438 21.15 -21.74 -17.44
C SER A 438 21.41 -20.44 -18.20
N GLU A 439 22.14 -20.56 -19.32
CA GLU A 439 22.24 -19.52 -20.34
C GLU A 439 21.07 -19.63 -21.35
N PRO A 440 20.57 -18.52 -21.94
CA PRO A 440 21.05 -17.13 -21.79
C PRO A 440 20.48 -16.37 -20.58
N GLU A 441 19.57 -16.97 -19.82
CA GLU A 441 18.81 -16.32 -18.72
C GLU A 441 19.72 -15.75 -17.61
N ARG A 442 20.83 -16.45 -17.33
CA ARG A 442 21.87 -16.01 -16.39
C ARG A 442 22.48 -14.66 -16.82
N THR A 443 22.97 -14.58 -18.05
CA THR A 443 23.56 -13.34 -18.62
C THR A 443 22.52 -12.21 -18.67
N GLU A 444 21.28 -12.52 -19.07
CA GLU A 444 20.20 -11.54 -19.10
C GLU A 444 19.87 -10.99 -17.72
N SER A 445 19.82 -11.85 -16.69
CA SER A 445 19.60 -11.45 -15.30
C SER A 445 20.74 -10.57 -14.79
N ALA A 446 22.00 -10.92 -15.08
CA ALA A 446 23.16 -10.12 -14.69
C ALA A 446 23.12 -8.72 -15.34
N ARG A 447 22.74 -8.63 -16.61
CA ARG A 447 22.54 -7.37 -17.34
C ARG A 447 21.36 -6.56 -16.78
N ALA A 448 20.25 -7.21 -16.45
CA ALA A 448 19.08 -6.58 -15.83
C ALA A 448 19.44 -5.94 -14.49
N ILE A 449 20.20 -6.64 -13.63
CA ILE A 449 20.72 -6.10 -12.36
C ILE A 449 21.52 -4.82 -12.62
N ALA A 450 22.52 -4.87 -13.51
CA ALA A 450 23.37 -3.71 -13.76
C ALA A 450 22.59 -2.48 -14.29
N ARG A 451 21.65 -2.70 -15.21
CA ARG A 451 20.77 -1.64 -15.74
C ARG A 451 19.85 -1.07 -14.65
N ALA A 452 19.29 -1.93 -13.80
CA ALA A 452 18.43 -1.51 -12.70
C ALA A 452 19.19 -0.63 -11.69
N LEU A 453 20.40 -1.04 -11.31
CA LEU A 453 21.25 -0.24 -10.43
C LEU A 453 21.65 1.10 -11.07
N ALA A 454 21.94 1.10 -12.37
CA ALA A 454 22.24 2.31 -13.11
C ALA A 454 21.05 3.28 -13.21
N SER A 455 19.83 2.75 -13.32
CA SER A 455 18.60 3.55 -13.42
C SER A 455 18.31 4.34 -12.14
N LEU A 456 18.71 3.83 -10.97
CA LEU A 456 18.61 4.55 -9.70
C LEU A 456 19.39 5.87 -9.73
N VAL A 457 20.54 5.91 -10.40
CA VAL A 457 21.39 7.11 -10.49
C VAL A 457 20.97 8.02 -11.64
N THR A 458 20.70 7.45 -12.81
CA THR A 458 20.34 8.22 -14.01
C THR A 458 18.93 8.80 -13.93
N GLY A 459 17.99 8.09 -13.31
CA GLY A 459 16.63 8.57 -13.02
C GLY A 459 16.56 9.58 -11.86
N GLY A 460 17.71 10.02 -11.32
CA GLY A 460 17.78 11.05 -10.28
C GLY A 460 17.33 10.61 -8.89
N ARG A 461 16.98 9.33 -8.68
CA ARG A 461 16.62 8.79 -7.35
C ARG A 461 17.81 8.79 -6.38
N ARG A 462 19.02 8.64 -6.90
CA ARG A 462 20.29 8.69 -6.17
C ARG A 462 21.31 9.54 -6.92
N ARG A 463 22.16 10.24 -6.16
CA ARG A 463 23.29 11.01 -6.73
C ARG A 463 24.50 10.13 -7.04
N ALA A 464 24.66 9.05 -6.29
CA ALA A 464 25.74 8.10 -6.42
C ALA A 464 25.31 6.75 -5.86
N LEU A 465 25.87 5.67 -6.39
CA LEU A 465 25.68 4.31 -5.92
C LEU A 465 27.02 3.56 -5.96
N LEU A 466 27.41 2.97 -4.83
CA LEU A 466 28.67 2.23 -4.68
C LEU A 466 28.37 0.77 -4.38
N VAL A 467 28.67 -0.13 -5.31
CA VAL A 467 28.64 -1.58 -5.09
C VAL A 467 30.02 -2.01 -4.58
N ALA A 468 30.13 -2.19 -3.27
CA ALA A 468 31.40 -2.50 -2.61
C ALA A 468 31.67 -4.00 -2.51
N LYS A 469 30.62 -4.81 -2.40
CA LYS A 469 30.69 -6.27 -2.37
C LYS A 469 29.57 -6.87 -3.19
N ILE A 470 29.88 -7.95 -3.90
CA ILE A 470 28.88 -8.79 -4.57
C ILE A 470 29.03 -10.19 -3.98
N ASP A 471 27.94 -10.71 -3.42
CA ASP A 471 27.88 -12.05 -2.85
C ASP A 471 28.85 -12.35 -1.70
N GLY A 472 29.40 -11.30 -1.08
CA GLY A 472 30.37 -11.37 0.02
C GLY A 472 31.81 -11.08 -0.43
N ASP A 473 32.06 -11.16 -1.73
CA ASP A 473 33.38 -11.05 -2.35
C ASP A 473 33.60 -9.70 -3.06
N ASP A 474 34.82 -9.52 -3.56
CA ASP A 474 35.19 -8.39 -4.42
C ASP A 474 34.30 -8.39 -5.68
N PRO A 475 33.60 -7.27 -5.97
CA PRO A 475 32.75 -7.14 -7.15
C PRO A 475 33.42 -7.52 -8.47
N ALA A 476 34.73 -7.33 -8.62
CA ALA A 476 35.46 -7.66 -9.85
C ALA A 476 35.51 -9.15 -10.16
N ARG A 477 35.27 -10.03 -9.18
CA ARG A 477 35.19 -11.48 -9.35
C ARG A 477 33.81 -11.96 -9.80
N SER A 478 32.79 -11.10 -9.72
CA SER A 478 31.42 -11.44 -10.06
C SER A 478 31.19 -11.36 -11.58
N GLU A 479 30.36 -12.26 -12.11
CA GLU A 479 29.86 -12.23 -13.49
C GLU A 479 29.13 -10.92 -13.82
N VAL A 480 28.51 -10.28 -12.81
CA VAL A 480 27.81 -9.00 -12.95
C VAL A 480 28.76 -7.83 -13.23
N ALA A 481 30.08 -7.98 -12.97
CA ALA A 481 31.07 -6.91 -13.09
C ALA A 481 31.21 -6.33 -14.50
N VAL A 482 31.14 -7.20 -15.53
CA VAL A 482 31.21 -6.77 -16.94
C VAL A 482 30.03 -5.86 -17.24
N HIS A 483 28.83 -6.28 -16.86
CA HIS A 483 27.61 -5.51 -17.11
C HIS A 483 27.50 -4.23 -16.29
N LEU A 484 28.08 -4.18 -15.08
CA LEU A 484 28.20 -2.93 -14.32
C LEU A 484 29.03 -1.90 -15.09
N ARG A 485 30.15 -2.31 -15.71
CA ARG A 485 30.96 -1.41 -16.53
C ARG A 485 30.19 -0.92 -17.75
N GLU A 486 29.52 -1.82 -18.46
CA GLU A 486 28.65 -1.48 -19.61
C GLU A 486 27.54 -0.51 -19.21
N ALA A 487 26.99 -0.64 -17.99
CA ALA A 487 25.99 0.26 -17.44
C ALA A 487 26.59 1.57 -16.89
N GLY A 488 27.89 1.82 -17.07
CA GLY A 488 28.59 3.04 -16.72
C GLY A 488 28.96 3.18 -15.24
N PHE A 489 29.22 2.05 -14.55
CA PHE A 489 29.92 2.06 -13.26
C PHE A 489 31.43 2.05 -13.47
N LEU A 490 32.14 2.88 -12.71
CA LEU A 490 33.60 2.96 -12.73
C LEU A 490 34.20 2.05 -11.66
N PRO A 491 35.17 1.18 -11.98
CA PRO A 491 35.89 0.41 -10.97
C PRO A 491 36.75 1.33 -10.12
N GLY A 492 36.83 1.05 -8.82
CA GLY A 492 37.70 1.76 -7.88
C GLY A 492 38.11 0.88 -6.70
N THR A 493 38.95 1.42 -5.82
CA THR A 493 39.52 0.68 -4.68
C THR A 493 38.49 0.19 -3.65
N ARG A 494 37.27 0.73 -3.68
CA ARG A 494 36.16 0.37 -2.79
C ARG A 494 35.02 -0.36 -3.51
N GLY A 495 35.25 -0.82 -4.75
CA GLY A 495 34.25 -1.46 -5.61
C GLY A 495 33.82 -0.59 -6.79
N TYR A 496 32.63 -0.85 -7.34
CA TYR A 496 32.10 -0.17 -8.52
C TYR A 496 31.23 1.02 -8.14
N LEU A 497 31.53 2.20 -8.70
CA LEU A 497 30.86 3.45 -8.38
C LEU A 497 30.19 4.05 -9.61
N LYS A 498 28.91 4.38 -9.51
CA LYS A 498 28.21 5.24 -10.47
C LYS A 498 27.82 6.54 -9.80
N ARG A 499 28.00 7.66 -10.49
CA ARG A 499 27.58 9.00 -10.05
C ARG A 499 26.74 9.67 -11.12
N THR A 500 25.81 10.52 -10.72
CA THR A 500 25.15 11.43 -11.65
C THR A 500 26.23 12.32 -12.27
N PRO A 501 26.25 12.49 -13.61
CA PRO A 501 27.21 13.40 -14.23
C PRO A 501 27.06 14.80 -13.63
N PRO A 502 28.16 15.55 -13.45
CA PRO A 502 28.07 16.94 -13.02
C PRO A 502 27.20 17.69 -14.03
N ARG A 503 26.24 18.50 -13.54
CA ARG A 503 25.51 19.41 -14.43
C ARG A 503 26.55 20.32 -15.08
N GLU A 504 26.59 20.32 -16.42
CA GLU A 504 27.31 21.37 -17.14
C GLU A 504 26.76 22.72 -16.65
N PRO A 505 27.63 23.71 -16.37
CA PRO A 505 27.15 25.03 -16.02
C PRO A 505 26.30 25.54 -17.18
N GLU A 506 25.02 25.82 -16.93
CA GLU A 506 24.21 26.62 -17.85
C GLU A 506 25.02 27.88 -18.16
N GLU A 507 25.45 28.03 -19.42
CA GLU A 507 25.99 29.30 -19.91
C GLU A 507 24.95 30.37 -19.60
N SER A 508 25.22 31.15 -18.55
CA SER A 508 24.41 32.31 -18.24
C SER A 508 24.48 33.22 -19.47
N PRO A 509 23.35 33.65 -20.05
CA PRO A 509 23.39 34.62 -21.12
C PRO A 509 24.10 35.86 -20.58
N VAL A 510 25.28 36.14 -21.14
CA VAL A 510 26.06 37.33 -20.86
C VAL A 510 25.12 38.53 -21.05
N PRO A 511 24.89 39.37 -20.02
CA PRO A 511 24.09 40.56 -20.19
C PRO A 511 24.75 41.44 -21.26
N GLY A 512 24.02 41.62 -22.37
CA GLY A 512 24.52 42.30 -23.56
C GLY A 512 25.11 43.66 -23.25
N LEU A 513 26.25 43.95 -23.90
CA LEU A 513 26.75 45.30 -24.09
C LEU A 513 25.60 46.17 -24.61
N ARG A 514 25.21 47.19 -23.86
CA ARG A 514 24.41 48.29 -24.39
C ARG A 514 25.24 49.01 -25.45
N SER A 515 24.89 48.83 -26.72
CA SER A 515 25.30 49.72 -27.79
C SER A 515 24.74 51.12 -27.49
N ARG A 516 25.62 52.09 -27.25
CA ARG A 516 25.28 53.52 -27.38
C ARG A 516 25.09 53.81 -28.86
N ALA A 517 23.86 54.06 -29.29
CA ALA A 517 23.58 54.75 -30.55
C ALA A 517 22.21 55.46 -30.46
N GLY A 518 22.24 56.78 -30.62
CA GLY A 518 21.18 57.57 -31.26
C GLY A 518 20.06 58.10 -30.38
N GLU A 519 20.24 59.30 -29.82
CA GLU A 519 19.15 60.25 -29.61
C GLU A 519 18.58 60.72 -30.97
N PRO A 520 17.29 61.04 -31.04
CA PRO A 520 16.80 62.08 -31.93
C PRO A 520 16.21 63.23 -31.10
N GLU A 521 16.87 64.38 -31.14
CA GLU A 521 16.26 65.67 -30.80
C GLU A 521 15.53 66.20 -32.05
N HIS A 522 14.23 66.43 -31.93
CA HIS A 522 13.45 67.23 -32.86
C HIS A 522 13.36 68.66 -32.30
N ALA A 523 13.75 69.67 -33.10
CA ALA A 523 13.07 70.96 -33.17
C ALA A 523 13.52 71.75 -34.40
N ASP A 524 12.53 72.28 -35.12
CA ASP A 524 12.62 73.22 -36.24
C ASP A 524 13.35 74.52 -35.89
N ALA A 525 14.24 74.97 -36.79
CA ALA A 525 14.42 76.35 -37.29
C ALA A 525 15.69 76.46 -38.15
#